data_AF-A0ABD6E373-F1
#
_entry.id   AF-A0ABD6E373-F1
#
_cell.length_a   1.000
_cell.length_b   1.000
_cell.length_c   1.000
_cell.angle_alpha   90.00
_cell.angle_beta   90.00
_cell.angle_gamma   90.00
#
_symmetry.space_group_name_H-M   'P 1'
#
loop_
_entity.id
_entity.type
_entity.pdbx_description
1 polymer ?
#
loop_
_entity_poly.entity_id
_entity_poly.type
_entity_poly.pdbx_seq_one_letter_code
_entity_poly.pdbx_strand_id
1 'polypeptide(L)'
;MEDLFEVPDVQCCGCNEDISFSDHVRCTECYKETVNFCIKCFQTGTEFGSHKRGHNYKVEHPLGSVMFTHSNESNPWGWKEDKMLIRALNKYKLTHWSVFISSRSKQIMAIFFVIAYVDFALFWSC
;
A
#
# COMPACT_ATOMS: atom_id res chain seq x y z
N MET A 1 4.40 -17.88 -11.91
CA MET A 1 3.33 -16.86 -11.92
C MET A 1 3.10 -16.46 -10.48
N GLU A 2 4.18 -16.06 -9.84
CA GLU A 2 4.31 -15.77 -8.41
C GLU A 2 5.04 -14.42 -8.35
N ASP A 3 4.82 -13.62 -7.30
CA ASP A 3 5.32 -12.25 -7.05
C ASP A 3 4.33 -11.09 -7.23
N LEU A 4 3.01 -11.31 -7.22
CA LEU A 4 2.05 -10.19 -7.27
C LEU A 4 1.42 -9.82 -5.92
N PHE A 5 1.66 -10.55 -4.82
CA PHE A 5 1.02 -10.26 -3.53
C PHE A 5 1.86 -10.70 -2.33
N GLU A 6 3.17 -10.43 -2.31
CA GLU A 6 3.91 -10.58 -1.06
C GLU A 6 3.58 -9.39 -0.14
N VAL A 7 2.48 -9.53 0.59
CA VAL A 7 2.25 -8.75 1.79
C VAL A 7 3.29 -9.22 2.80
N PRO A 8 4.17 -8.33 3.29
CA PRO A 8 5.18 -8.74 4.26
C PRO A 8 4.46 -9.25 5.50
N ASP A 9 4.90 -10.40 6.01
CA ASP A 9 4.49 -10.90 7.32
C ASP A 9 5.07 -9.97 8.39
N VAL A 10 4.19 -9.22 9.07
CA VAL A 10 4.55 -8.26 10.09
C VAL A 10 3.86 -8.63 11.39
N GLN A 11 4.66 -8.91 12.41
CA GLN A 11 4.17 -9.20 13.76
C GLN A 11 4.50 -8.04 14.71
N CYS A 12 3.58 -7.77 15.64
CA CYS A 12 3.80 -6.80 16.69
C CYS A 12 4.79 -7.34 17.72
N CYS A 13 5.90 -6.63 17.96
CA CYS A 13 6.90 -7.03 18.96
C CYS A 13 6.37 -6.95 20.42
N GLY A 14 5.26 -6.24 20.65
CA GLY A 14 4.69 -6.07 21.99
C GLY A 14 3.67 -7.13 22.40
N CYS A 15 2.87 -7.63 21.45
CA CYS A 15 1.81 -8.60 21.72
C CYS A 15 1.85 -9.86 20.84
N ASN A 16 2.81 -9.95 19.91
CA ASN A 16 2.94 -11.02 18.91
C ASN A 16 1.71 -11.22 18.01
N GLU A 17 0.83 -10.22 17.93
CA GLU A 17 -0.31 -10.22 17.02
C GLU A 17 0.16 -9.97 15.58
N ASP A 18 -0.45 -10.64 14.62
CA ASP A 18 -0.26 -10.37 13.19
C ASP A 18 -0.88 -9.03 12.84
N ILE A 19 -0.06 -8.12 12.34
CA ILE A 19 -0.40 -6.76 11.95
C ILE A 19 -0.15 -6.50 10.47
N SER A 20 0.06 -7.55 9.67
CA SER A 20 0.37 -7.49 8.23
C SER A 20 -0.64 -6.71 7.40
N PHE A 21 -1.89 -6.59 7.87
CA PHE A 21 -2.99 -5.89 7.18
C PHE A 21 -3.49 -4.64 7.92
N SER A 22 -2.77 -4.19 8.95
CA SER A 22 -3.17 -3.05 9.77
C SER A 22 -2.11 -1.95 9.82
N ASP A 23 -2.57 -0.72 10.06
CA ASP A 23 -1.67 0.38 10.39
C ASP A 23 -0.82 0.02 11.61
N HIS A 24 0.49 0.18 11.44
CA HIS A 24 1.45 -0.11 12.48
C HIS A 24 2.56 0.92 12.52
N VAL A 25 3.25 0.96 13.65
CA VAL A 25 4.39 1.84 13.88
C VAL A 25 5.66 1.04 13.70
N ARG A 26 6.54 1.47 12.78
CA ARG A 26 7.89 0.93 12.61
C ARG A 26 8.91 1.88 13.22
N CYS A 27 9.77 1.35 14.09
CA CYS A 27 10.93 2.08 14.60
C CYS A 27 11.95 2.33 13.47
N THR A 28 12.54 3.53 13.44
CA THR A 28 13.56 3.91 12.43
C THR A 28 14.99 3.91 12.95
N GLU A 29 15.19 3.77 14.26
CA GLU A 29 16.51 3.75 14.89
C GLU A 29 17.01 2.34 15.26
N CYS A 30 16.09 1.37 15.34
CA CYS A 30 16.46 -0.02 15.60
C CYS A 30 16.95 -0.67 14.31
N TYR A 31 18.28 -0.69 14.11
CA TYR A 31 18.90 -1.28 12.92
C TYR A 31 19.20 -2.78 13.07
N LYS A 32 19.31 -3.28 14.31
CA LYS A 32 19.65 -4.69 14.59
C LYS A 32 18.48 -5.63 14.35
N GLU A 33 17.27 -5.15 14.59
CA GLU A 33 16.02 -5.90 14.53
C GLU A 33 14.92 -4.99 13.99
N THR A 34 14.03 -5.53 13.17
CA THR A 34 12.89 -4.75 12.67
C THR A 34 11.83 -4.71 13.76
N VAL A 35 11.65 -3.54 14.37
CA VAL A 35 10.69 -3.35 15.46
C VAL A 35 9.41 -2.74 14.92
N ASN A 36 8.33 -3.51 14.98
CA ASN A 36 6.99 -3.08 14.61
C ASN A 36 6.05 -3.19 15.82
N PHE A 37 5.21 -2.19 16.03
CA PHE A 37 4.18 -2.22 17.05
C PHE A 37 2.80 -1.96 16.44
N CYS A 38 1.81 -2.71 16.89
CA CYS A 38 0.43 -2.29 16.73
C CYS A 38 0.21 -0.96 17.47
N ILE A 39 -0.78 -0.17 17.03
CA ILE A 39 -1.06 1.15 17.61
C ILE A 39 -1.26 1.09 19.13
N LYS A 40 -1.90 0.03 19.64
CA LYS A 40 -2.16 -0.15 21.08
C LYS A 40 -0.87 -0.33 21.88
N CYS A 41 0.03 -1.21 21.46
CA CYS A 41 1.32 -1.43 22.13
C CYS A 41 2.25 -0.22 22.03
N PHE A 42 2.17 0.52 20.92
CA PHE A 42 2.92 1.76 20.80
C PHE A 42 2.42 2.83 21.79
N GLN A 43 1.11 2.95 22.01
CA GLN A 43 0.53 3.91 22.96
C GLN A 43 0.91 3.62 24.42
N THR A 44 1.03 2.34 24.79
CA THR A 44 1.57 1.94 26.10
C THR A 44 3.08 2.18 26.21
N GLY A 45 3.73 2.48 25.08
CA GLY A 45 5.16 2.71 24.92
C GLY A 45 5.99 1.54 25.42
N THR A 46 5.60 0.36 24.95
CA THR A 46 6.28 -0.90 25.16
C THR A 46 7.71 -0.84 24.63
N GLU A 47 8.66 -1.31 25.42
CA GLU A 47 10.05 -1.51 24.98
C GLU A 47 10.28 -2.98 24.62
N PHE A 48 11.09 -3.24 23.59
CA PHE A 48 11.38 -4.59 23.10
C PHE A 48 12.85 -4.72 22.72
N GLY A 49 13.58 -5.66 23.33
CA GLY A 49 14.99 -5.86 23.03
C GLY A 49 15.81 -4.57 23.20
N SER A 50 16.39 -4.09 22.10
CA SER A 50 17.18 -2.85 22.07
C SER A 50 16.36 -1.57 21.83
N HIS A 51 15.06 -1.71 21.59
CA HIS A 51 14.16 -0.60 21.36
C HIS A 51 13.89 0.22 22.62
N LYS A 52 13.80 1.55 22.44
CA LYS A 52 13.39 2.50 23.48
C LYS A 52 12.23 3.35 23.01
N ARG A 53 11.33 3.69 23.94
CA ARG A 53 10.12 4.51 23.68
C ARG A 53 10.42 5.84 22.98
N GLY A 54 11.61 6.40 23.19
CA GLY A 54 12.04 7.67 22.60
C GLY A 54 12.60 7.60 21.19
N HIS A 55 12.73 6.40 20.60
CA HIS A 55 13.25 6.27 19.23
C HIS A 55 12.29 6.90 18.20
N ASN A 56 12.87 7.51 17.18
CA ASN A 56 12.14 7.97 16.00
C ASN A 56 11.43 6.81 15.32
N TYR A 57 10.22 7.08 14.83
CA TYR A 57 9.35 6.08 14.24
C TYR A 57 8.67 6.62 12.98
N LYS A 58 8.11 5.71 12.19
CA LYS A 58 7.19 6.01 11.09
C LYS A 58 5.93 5.17 11.21
N VAL A 59 4.82 5.69 10.70
CA VAL A 59 3.56 4.96 10.57
C VAL A 59 3.51 4.36 9.18
N GLU A 60 3.25 3.06 9.10
CA GLU A 60 3.13 2.33 7.83
C GLU A 60 1.76 1.68 7.69
N HIS A 61 1.13 1.93 6.54
CA HIS A 61 -0.02 1.15 6.07
C HIS A 61 0.48 0.07 5.09
N PRO A 62 0.07 -1.20 5.23
CA PRO A 62 0.56 -2.29 4.40
C PRO A 62 0.34 -2.09 2.91
N LEU A 63 -0.81 -1.54 2.52
CA LEU A 63 -1.17 -1.22 1.13
C LEU A 63 -0.80 0.22 0.74
N GLY A 64 -0.26 1.00 1.68
CA GLY A 64 -0.10 2.44 1.54
C GLY A 64 -1.42 3.19 1.75
N SER A 65 -1.34 4.51 1.91
CA SER A 65 -2.52 5.36 2.00
C SER A 65 -3.31 5.36 0.69
N VAL A 66 -4.61 5.59 0.81
CA VAL A 66 -5.53 5.73 -0.32
C VAL A 66 -5.20 7.03 -1.04
N MET A 67 -4.81 6.94 -2.32
CA MET A 67 -4.55 8.12 -3.16
C MET A 67 -5.80 8.56 -3.91
N PHE A 68 -6.60 7.60 -4.37
CA PHE A 68 -7.83 7.84 -5.12
C PHE A 68 -9.04 7.43 -4.27
N THR A 69 -9.69 8.40 -3.64
CA THR A 69 -10.92 8.18 -2.88
C THR A 69 -12.11 8.02 -3.83
N HIS A 70 -12.53 6.77 -4.04
CA HIS A 70 -13.85 6.50 -4.61
C HIS A 70 -14.84 6.30 -3.46
N SER A 71 -15.75 7.27 -3.31
CA SER A 71 -16.84 7.21 -2.33
C SER A 71 -17.63 5.91 -2.51
N ASN A 72 -17.76 5.13 -1.43
CA ASN A 72 -18.65 3.97 -1.22
C ASN A 72 -18.05 2.56 -1.36
N GLU A 73 -16.73 2.37 -1.29
CA GLU A 73 -16.13 1.02 -1.23
C GLU A 73 -15.75 0.62 0.19
N SER A 74 -16.06 -0.63 0.57
CA SER A 74 -15.78 -1.19 1.89
C SER A 74 -14.31 -1.57 2.10
N ASN A 75 -13.51 -1.61 1.02
CA ASN A 75 -12.09 -1.93 1.05
C ASN A 75 -11.33 -1.01 0.08
N PRO A 76 -10.90 0.18 0.54
CA PRO A 76 -10.30 1.18 -0.32
C PRO A 76 -8.88 0.78 -0.75
N TRP A 77 -8.55 1.06 -2.01
CA TRP A 77 -7.24 0.76 -2.59
C TRP A 77 -6.15 1.70 -2.09
N GLY A 78 -5.00 1.14 -1.74
CA GLY A 78 -3.80 1.90 -1.37
C GLY A 78 -2.89 2.16 -2.57
N TRP A 79 -2.02 3.17 -2.48
CA TRP A 79 -1.12 3.55 -3.58
C TRP A 79 -0.21 2.41 -4.08
N LYS A 80 0.07 1.40 -3.25
CA LYS A 80 0.87 0.24 -3.68
C LYS A 80 0.11 -0.62 -4.70
N GLU A 81 -1.19 -0.79 -4.51
CA GLU A 81 -2.07 -1.50 -5.45
C GLU A 81 -2.19 -0.71 -6.75
N ASP A 82 -2.39 0.61 -6.66
CA ASP A 82 -2.41 1.50 -7.84
C ASP A 82 -1.12 1.37 -8.66
N LYS A 83 0.04 1.46 -8.00
CA LYS A 83 1.35 1.32 -8.63
C LYS A 83 1.53 -0.04 -9.29
N MET A 84 0.99 -1.11 -8.69
CA MET A 84 1.06 -2.44 -9.25
C MET A 84 0.21 -2.54 -10.51
N LEU A 85 -1.00 -2.01 -10.50
CA LEU A 85 -1.87 -1.98 -11.67
C LEU A 85 -1.18 -1.26 -12.83
N ILE A 86 -0.59 -0.08 -12.59
CA ILE A 86 0.18 0.66 -13.59
C ILE A 86 1.34 -0.18 -14.16
N ARG A 87 2.08 -0.89 -13.32
CA ARG A 87 3.18 -1.78 -13.75
C ARG A 87 2.67 -2.95 -14.62
N ALA A 88 1.56 -3.56 -14.24
CA ALA A 88 0.96 -4.65 -15.00
C ALA A 88 0.52 -4.17 -16.38
N LEU A 89 -0.15 -3.01 -16.46
CA LEU A 89 -0.56 -2.41 -17.73
C LEU A 89 0.62 -2.15 -18.67
N ASN A 90 1.71 -1.59 -18.14
CA ASN A 90 2.93 -1.34 -18.90
C ASN A 90 3.59 -2.64 -19.38
N LYS A 91 3.67 -3.66 -18.50
CA LYS A 91 4.33 -4.94 -18.81
C LYS A 91 3.60 -5.73 -19.89
N TYR A 92 2.27 -5.83 -19.79
CA TYR A 92 1.47 -6.64 -20.70
C TYR A 92 1.09 -5.92 -22.00
N LYS A 93 1.52 -4.66 -22.18
CA LYS A 93 1.19 -3.80 -23.34
C LYS A 93 -0.27 -3.98 -23.75
N LEU A 94 -1.16 -4.00 -22.76
CA LEU A 94 -2.55 -4.42 -22.97
C LEU A 94 -3.22 -3.40 -23.87
N THR A 95 -3.39 -3.74 -25.14
CA THR A 95 -4.18 -2.99 -26.11
C THR A 95 -5.63 -3.50 -26.16
N HIS A 96 -5.89 -4.70 -25.62
CA HIS A 96 -7.21 -5.34 -25.59
C HIS A 96 -7.73 -5.46 -24.15
N TRP A 97 -8.33 -4.37 -23.69
CA TRP A 97 -8.83 -4.13 -22.33
C TRP A 97 -10.10 -4.92 -21.97
N SER A 98 -10.75 -5.57 -22.94
CA SER A 98 -12.07 -6.18 -22.78
C SER A 98 -12.12 -7.42 -21.89
N VAL A 99 -11.01 -8.16 -21.76
CA VAL A 99 -10.98 -9.44 -21.03
C VAL A 99 -10.94 -9.26 -19.51
N PHE A 100 -10.40 -8.15 -19.01
CA PHE A 100 -10.28 -7.88 -17.57
C PHE A 100 -11.52 -7.21 -16.96
N ILE A 101 -12.48 -6.79 -17.78
CA ILE A 101 -13.69 -6.07 -17.34
C ILE A 101 -14.64 -6.98 -16.53
N SER A 102 -14.53 -8.30 -16.64
CA SER A 102 -15.41 -9.25 -15.92
C SER A 102 -14.98 -9.52 -14.47
N SER A 103 -13.76 -9.16 -14.06
CA SER A 103 -13.24 -9.41 -12.71
C SER A 103 -12.84 -8.09 -12.03
N ARG A 104 -13.83 -7.47 -11.36
CA ARG A 104 -13.73 -6.30 -10.43
C ARG A 104 -13.41 -4.94 -11.07
N SER A 105 -14.48 -4.38 -11.65
CA SER A 105 -14.50 -3.41 -12.76
C SER A 105 -14.61 -1.91 -12.39
N LYS A 106 -13.81 -1.37 -11.46
CA LYS A 106 -13.82 0.10 -11.21
C LYS A 106 -12.46 0.76 -11.14
N GLN A 107 -11.42 0.07 -10.70
CA GLN A 107 -10.06 0.62 -10.62
C GLN A 107 -9.39 0.76 -11.99
N ILE A 108 -9.78 -0.08 -12.95
CA ILE A 108 -9.39 0.07 -14.36
C ILE A 108 -9.89 1.41 -14.90
N MET A 109 -11.11 1.85 -14.54
CA MET A 109 -11.67 3.15 -14.95
C MET A 109 -10.92 4.36 -14.36
N ALA A 110 -10.42 4.26 -13.12
CA ALA A 110 -9.61 5.33 -12.51
C ALA A 110 -8.27 5.51 -13.24
N ILE A 111 -7.65 4.41 -13.67
CA ILE A 111 -6.45 4.48 -14.51
C ILE A 111 -6.77 4.96 -15.93
N PHE A 112 -7.92 4.60 -16.50
CA PHE A 112 -8.39 5.22 -17.75
C PHE A 112 -8.45 6.74 -17.61
N PHE A 113 -8.87 7.27 -16.46
CA PHE A 113 -8.90 8.71 -16.22
C PHE A 113 -7.49 9.31 -16.18
N VAL A 114 -6.53 8.68 -15.50
CA VAL A 114 -5.15 9.18 -15.40
C VAL A 114 -4.42 9.11 -16.75
N ILE A 115 -4.55 8.01 -17.50
CA ILE A 115 -3.96 7.89 -18.84
C ILE A 115 -4.62 8.89 -19.79
N ALA A 116 -5.95 9.00 -19.79
CA ALA A 116 -6.64 9.98 -20.63
C ALA A 116 -6.27 11.42 -20.27
N TYR A 117 -6.07 11.77 -18.98
CA TYR A 117 -5.65 13.12 -18.57
C TYR A 117 -4.21 13.45 -18.97
N VAL A 118 -3.29 12.49 -18.83
CA VAL A 118 -1.88 12.69 -19.19
C VAL A 118 -1.72 12.78 -20.71
N ASP A 119 -2.45 11.98 -21.49
CA ASP A 119 -2.45 12.09 -22.95
C ASP A 119 -3.16 13.36 -23.45
N PHE A 120 -4.25 13.81 -22.80
CA PHE A 120 -4.95 15.04 -23.17
C PHE A 120 -4.10 16.30 -22.89
N ALA A 121 -3.32 16.30 -21.80
CA ALA A 121 -2.40 17.40 -21.48
C ALA A 121 -1.23 17.51 -22.47
N LEU A 122 -0.80 16.41 -23.09
CA LEU A 122 0.27 16.40 -24.09
C LEU A 122 -0.24 16.66 -25.53
N PHE A 123 -1.53 16.46 -25.80
CA PHE A 123 -2.11 16.67 -27.13
C PHE A 123 -2.65 18.09 -27.37
N TRP A 124 -2.83 18.91 -26.33
CA TRP A 124 -3.31 20.31 -26.42
C TRP A 124 -2.21 21.37 -26.30
N SER A 125 -0.93 20.97 -26.32
CA SER A 125 0.22 21.89 -26.34
C SER A 125 0.86 22.02 -27.73
N CYS A 126 0.14 21.70 -28.81
CA CYS A 126 0.55 21.93 -30.20
C CYS A 126 -0.54 22.68 -30.95
#